data_AF-X0V731-F1
#
_entry.id   AF-X0V731-F1
#
_cell.length_a   1.000
_cell.length_b   1.000
_cell.length_c   1.000
_cell.angle_alpha   90.00
_cell.angle_beta   90.00
_cell.angle_gamma   90.00
#
_symmetry.space_group_name_H-M   'P 1'
#
loop_
_entity.id
_entity.type
_entity.pdbx_description
1 polymer ?
#
loop_
_entity_poly.entity_id
_entity_poly.type
_entity_poly.pdbx_seq_one_letter_code
_entity_poly.pdbx_strand_id
1 'polypeptide(L)'
;IREILALESDKRNAEQKSELLLALVDRYGESELKKHAAELSRLRSGLAALQNDIPVTMVMSEMPKPRTAYVLERGEYDKPKKDKPLTPGVPSALGALPEGAPTNRLGLAKWLVAREQPLTARVTVNRFWQQIFGVGLVKTSEDFGSQGEWPSHPELLDWLAVEFMESGWDIKRLLKTIVMSSSYRQSSQISKEMHATDPENRLLARGPRFRLEGEVIRDNALAVGGLLDTKVGGPSVYPYHPQGLWLEINNREGFSRAYPHPKDHDNLYRRS
;
A
#
# COMPACT_ATOMS: atom_id res chain seq x y z
N ILE A 1 -0.11 -36.02 -26.94
CA ILE A 1 -0.88 -37.08 -27.68
C ILE A 1 -0.49 -38.54 -27.37
N ARG A 2 0.71 -39.05 -27.71
CA ARG A 2 1.05 -40.50 -27.51
C ARG A 2 0.90 -40.96 -26.05
N GLU A 3 1.34 -40.12 -25.12
CA GLU A 3 1.17 -40.35 -23.68
C GLU A 3 -0.29 -40.33 -23.23
N ILE A 4 -1.14 -39.49 -23.84
CA ILE A 4 -2.58 -39.43 -23.54
C ILE A 4 -3.31 -40.67 -24.09
N LEU A 5 -2.88 -41.17 -25.26
CA LEU A 5 -3.42 -42.40 -25.85
C LEU A 5 -3.03 -43.66 -25.06
N ALA A 6 -1.91 -43.63 -24.33
CA ALA A 6 -1.49 -44.72 -23.44
C ALA A 6 -2.36 -44.85 -22.17
N LEU A 7 -3.11 -43.80 -21.81
CA LEU A 7 -4.11 -43.84 -20.74
C LEU A 7 -5.41 -44.49 -21.24
N GLU A 8 -6.01 -45.31 -20.39
CA GLU A 8 -7.37 -45.84 -20.61
C GLU A 8 -8.38 -44.70 -20.74
N SER A 9 -9.39 -44.88 -21.59
CA SER A 9 -10.28 -43.79 -22.04
C SER A 9 -11.09 -43.13 -20.91
N ASP A 10 -11.41 -43.90 -19.89
CA ASP A 10 -12.14 -43.53 -18.66
C ASP A 10 -11.27 -42.75 -17.68
N LYS A 11 -9.94 -42.93 -17.73
CA LYS A 11 -8.97 -42.24 -16.87
C LYS A 11 -8.49 -40.89 -17.42
N ARG A 12 -8.92 -40.50 -18.62
CA ARG A 12 -8.53 -39.22 -19.24
C ARG A 12 -9.32 -38.05 -18.64
N ASN A 13 -8.62 -36.99 -18.23
CA ASN A 13 -9.24 -35.77 -17.72
C ASN A 13 -9.85 -34.91 -18.86
N ALA A 14 -10.56 -33.83 -18.52
CA ALA A 14 -11.24 -32.98 -19.49
C ALA A 14 -10.28 -32.30 -20.50
N GLU A 15 -9.11 -31.87 -20.04
CA GLU A 15 -8.08 -31.22 -20.86
C GLU A 15 -7.48 -32.19 -21.88
N GLN A 16 -7.12 -33.39 -21.43
CA GLN A 16 -6.59 -34.48 -22.24
C GLN A 16 -7.58 -34.93 -23.33
N LYS A 17 -8.87 -35.01 -23.01
CA LYS A 17 -9.93 -35.31 -23.98
C LYS A 17 -10.05 -34.19 -25.01
N SER A 18 -9.96 -32.92 -24.60
CA SER A 18 -10.00 -31.77 -25.51
C SER A 18 -8.77 -31.72 -26.43
N GLU A 19 -7.58 -32.07 -25.94
CA GLU A 19 -6.35 -32.12 -26.73
C GLU A 19 -6.41 -33.22 -27.81
N LEU A 20 -6.92 -34.41 -27.45
CA LEU A 20 -7.13 -35.50 -28.41
C LEU A 20 -8.15 -35.15 -29.49
N LEU A 21 -9.25 -34.48 -29.12
CA LEU A 21 -10.27 -34.04 -30.06
C LEU A 21 -9.69 -33.05 -31.08
N LEU A 22 -8.92 -32.05 -30.61
CA LEU A 22 -8.26 -31.08 -31.50
C LEU A 22 -7.28 -31.77 -32.46
N ALA A 23 -6.52 -32.75 -31.98
CA ALA A 23 -5.60 -33.52 -32.82
C ALA A 23 -6.30 -34.39 -33.88
N LEU A 24 -7.45 -34.99 -33.52
CA LEU A 24 -8.28 -35.75 -34.47
C LEU A 24 -8.88 -34.83 -35.53
N VAL A 25 -9.39 -33.67 -35.15
CA VAL A 25 -9.95 -32.66 -36.07
C VAL A 25 -8.87 -32.12 -37.01
N ASP A 26 -7.66 -31.87 -36.53
CA ASP A 26 -6.55 -31.42 -37.36
C ASP A 26 -6.14 -32.46 -38.42
N ARG A 27 -6.07 -33.74 -38.01
CA ARG A 27 -5.63 -34.84 -38.90
C ARG A 27 -6.73 -35.33 -39.85
N TYR A 28 -7.97 -35.42 -39.41
CA TYR A 28 -9.07 -36.09 -40.13
C TYR A 28 -10.33 -35.23 -40.33
N GLY A 29 -10.40 -34.03 -39.75
CA GLY A 29 -11.59 -33.17 -39.84
C GLY A 29 -11.80 -32.59 -41.24
N GLU A 30 -13.07 -32.29 -41.56
CA GLU A 30 -13.44 -31.55 -42.77
C GLU A 30 -12.97 -30.08 -42.70
N SER A 31 -12.92 -29.39 -43.85
CA SER A 31 -12.43 -28.01 -43.94
C SER A 31 -13.10 -27.05 -42.95
N GLU A 32 -14.42 -27.12 -42.79
CA GLU A 32 -15.17 -26.28 -41.85
C GLU A 32 -14.85 -26.60 -40.38
N LEU A 33 -14.72 -27.89 -40.03
CA LEU A 33 -14.31 -28.32 -38.69
C LEU A 33 -12.89 -27.84 -38.35
N LYS A 34 -11.96 -27.88 -39.32
CA LYS A 34 -10.59 -27.33 -39.13
C LYS A 34 -10.61 -25.82 -38.92
N LYS A 35 -11.43 -25.07 -39.67
CA LYS A 35 -11.59 -23.62 -39.47
C LYS A 35 -12.11 -23.30 -38.07
N HIS A 36 -13.15 -23.99 -37.62
CA HIS A 36 -13.71 -23.78 -36.28
C HIS A 36 -12.74 -24.18 -35.17
N ALA A 37 -11.96 -25.26 -35.35
CA ALA A 37 -10.93 -25.64 -34.39
C ALA A 37 -9.79 -24.61 -34.31
N ALA A 38 -9.34 -24.08 -35.44
CA ALA A 38 -8.35 -23.01 -35.48
C ALA A 38 -8.86 -21.74 -34.81
N GLU A 39 -10.13 -21.37 -35.05
CA GLU A 39 -10.75 -20.21 -34.42
C GLU A 39 -10.91 -20.40 -32.91
N LEU A 40 -11.33 -21.57 -32.45
CA LEU A 40 -11.41 -21.89 -31.03
C LEU A 40 -10.03 -21.84 -30.36
N SER A 41 -8.98 -22.34 -31.02
CA SER A 41 -7.61 -22.26 -30.54
C SER A 41 -7.13 -20.81 -30.42
N ARG A 42 -7.42 -19.98 -31.43
CA ARG A 42 -7.14 -18.54 -31.43
C ARG A 42 -7.84 -17.83 -30.28
N LEU A 43 -9.14 -18.07 -30.09
CA LEU A 43 -9.93 -17.47 -29.03
C LEU A 43 -9.48 -17.92 -27.64
N ARG A 44 -9.16 -19.21 -27.44
CA ARG A 44 -8.60 -19.72 -26.19
C ARG A 44 -7.24 -19.11 -25.88
N SER A 45 -6.37 -19.00 -26.88
CA SER A 45 -5.06 -18.36 -26.73
C SER A 45 -5.21 -16.88 -26.40
N GLY A 46 -6.15 -16.19 -27.04
CA GLY A 46 -6.49 -14.80 -26.73
C GLY A 46 -7.04 -14.61 -25.32
N LEU A 47 -7.93 -15.51 -24.87
CA LEU A 47 -8.45 -15.49 -23.49
C LEU A 47 -7.33 -15.73 -22.48
N ALA A 48 -6.46 -16.71 -22.70
CA ALA A 48 -5.33 -16.99 -21.83
C ALA A 48 -4.34 -15.81 -21.78
N ALA A 49 -4.05 -15.19 -22.93
CA ALA A 49 -3.23 -13.99 -23.00
C ALA A 49 -3.85 -12.83 -22.19
N LEU A 50 -5.15 -12.58 -22.35
CA LEU A 50 -5.87 -11.57 -21.58
C LEU A 50 -5.85 -11.87 -20.08
N GLN A 51 -6.10 -13.11 -19.68
CA GLN A 51 -6.07 -13.54 -18.28
C GLN A 51 -4.69 -13.35 -17.65
N ASN A 52 -3.62 -13.62 -18.40
CA ASN A 52 -2.25 -13.42 -17.95
C ASN A 52 -1.85 -11.94 -17.88
N ASP A 53 -2.47 -11.08 -18.70
CA ASP A 53 -2.22 -9.64 -18.71
C ASP A 53 -2.95 -8.90 -17.58
N ILE A 54 -4.00 -9.52 -17.00
CA ILE A 54 -4.69 -8.96 -15.84
C ILE A 54 -3.77 -9.03 -14.62
N PRO A 55 -3.40 -7.88 -14.02
CA PRO A 55 -2.55 -7.88 -12.83
C PRO A 55 -3.30 -8.54 -11.66
N VAL A 56 -2.79 -9.68 -11.20
CA VAL A 56 -3.33 -10.35 -10.02
C VAL A 56 -2.76 -9.71 -8.75
N THR A 57 -3.66 -9.33 -7.84
CA THR A 57 -3.27 -8.83 -6.52
C THR A 57 -3.57 -9.89 -5.48
N MET A 58 -2.57 -10.24 -4.67
CA MET A 58 -2.76 -11.12 -3.53
C MET A 58 -3.63 -10.42 -2.49
N VAL A 59 -4.78 -11.01 -2.17
CA VAL A 59 -5.67 -10.54 -1.11
C VAL A 59 -5.65 -11.50 0.07
N MET A 60 -5.77 -10.96 1.29
CA MET A 60 -5.93 -11.80 2.47
C MET A 60 -7.36 -12.34 2.53
N SER A 61 -7.53 -13.64 2.33
CA SER A 61 -8.81 -14.32 2.55
C SER A 61 -8.86 -14.97 3.93
N GLU A 62 -10.04 -15.00 4.55
CA GLU A 62 -10.25 -15.75 5.79
C GLU A 62 -10.22 -17.26 5.52
N MET A 63 -9.69 -18.03 6.47
CA MET A 63 -9.68 -19.49 6.35
C MET A 63 -11.10 -20.04 6.52
N PRO A 64 -11.50 -21.10 5.78
CA PRO A 64 -12.78 -21.78 6.01
C PRO A 64 -12.96 -22.27 7.45
N LYS A 65 -11.85 -22.64 8.10
CA LYS A 65 -11.78 -22.95 9.52
C LYS A 65 -10.80 -21.99 10.21
N PRO A 66 -11.28 -21.05 11.04
CA PRO A 66 -10.42 -20.13 11.78
C PRO A 66 -9.46 -20.89 12.71
N ARG A 67 -8.25 -20.35 12.86
CA ARG A 67 -7.29 -20.83 13.86
C ARG A 67 -7.70 -20.33 15.23
N THR A 68 -7.70 -21.21 16.22
CA THR A 68 -7.94 -20.82 17.61
C THR A 68 -6.73 -20.06 18.15
N ALA A 69 -6.96 -18.85 18.69
CA ALA A 69 -5.94 -18.03 19.34
C ALA A 69 -6.14 -18.02 20.86
N TYR A 70 -5.06 -17.77 21.60
CA TYR A 70 -5.05 -17.75 23.07
C TYR A 70 -4.19 -16.58 23.58
N VAL A 71 -4.44 -16.14 24.80
CA VAL A 71 -3.55 -15.19 25.48
C VAL A 71 -2.25 -15.90 25.82
N LEU A 72 -1.11 -15.26 25.56
CA LEU A 72 0.20 -15.81 25.89
C LEU A 72 0.63 -15.43 27.32
N GLU A 73 1.21 -16.37 28.05
CA GLU A 73 1.79 -16.07 29.37
C GLU A 73 3.01 -15.15 29.21
N ARG A 74 2.87 -13.90 29.66
CA ARG A 74 3.92 -12.86 29.53
C ARG A 74 4.41 -12.64 28.09
N GLY A 75 3.59 -13.01 27.09
CA GLY A 75 3.96 -12.90 25.68
C GLY A 75 4.81 -14.07 25.15
N GLU A 76 5.06 -15.12 25.93
CA GLU A 76 5.83 -16.29 25.49
C GLU A 76 5.04 -17.12 24.46
N TYR A 77 5.59 -17.26 23.24
CA TYR A 77 4.89 -17.85 22.09
C TYR A 77 4.55 -19.34 22.27
N ASP A 78 5.31 -20.05 23.09
CA ASP A 78 5.15 -21.47 23.42
C ASP A 78 4.28 -21.72 24.65
N LYS A 79 3.83 -20.66 25.35
CA LYS A 79 2.96 -20.72 26.54
C LYS A 79 1.59 -20.06 26.32
N PRO A 80 0.73 -20.62 25.45
CA PRO A 80 -0.64 -20.16 25.34
C PRO A 80 -1.47 -20.62 26.55
N LYS A 81 -2.24 -19.70 27.13
CA LYS A 81 -3.27 -19.97 28.13
C LYS A 81 -4.49 -20.63 27.48
N LYS A 82 -4.52 -21.97 27.50
CA LYS A 82 -5.51 -22.79 26.78
C LYS A 82 -6.89 -22.89 27.48
N ASP A 83 -7.04 -22.27 28.65
CA ASP A 83 -8.28 -22.20 29.42
C ASP A 83 -9.34 -21.34 28.73
N LYS A 84 -8.93 -20.28 28.02
CA LYS A 84 -9.85 -19.35 27.36
C LYS A 84 -9.40 -18.99 25.95
N PRO A 85 -9.99 -19.59 24.89
CA PRO A 85 -9.72 -19.16 23.53
C PRO A 85 -10.21 -17.72 23.32
N LEU A 86 -9.45 -16.96 22.54
CA LEU A 86 -9.79 -15.61 22.14
C LEU A 86 -10.79 -15.63 21.00
N THR A 87 -11.73 -14.68 21.05
CA THR A 87 -12.64 -14.35 19.95
C THR A 87 -12.26 -13.00 19.36
N PRO A 88 -12.52 -12.75 18.07
CA PRO A 88 -12.31 -11.44 17.48
C PRO A 88 -13.09 -10.36 18.22
N GLY A 89 -12.45 -9.23 18.49
CA GLY A 89 -13.02 -8.12 19.21
C GLY A 89 -12.05 -6.95 19.31
N VAL A 90 -12.36 -5.98 20.15
CA VAL A 90 -11.52 -4.83 20.44
C VAL A 90 -11.10 -4.84 21.91
N PRO A 91 -9.96 -4.23 22.28
CA PRO A 91 -9.59 -4.07 23.68
C PRO A 91 -10.70 -3.31 24.43
N SER A 92 -11.30 -3.93 25.45
CA SER A 92 -12.42 -3.36 26.21
C SER A 92 -12.06 -2.03 26.89
N ALA A 93 -10.78 -1.81 27.20
CA ALA A 93 -10.27 -0.56 27.74
C ALA A 93 -10.38 0.62 26.75
N LEU A 94 -10.54 0.35 25.45
CA LEU A 94 -10.64 1.33 24.38
C LEU A 94 -12.09 1.44 23.84
N GLY A 95 -13.07 0.89 24.56
CA GLY A 95 -14.49 0.93 24.22
C GLY A 95 -15.01 -0.39 23.65
N ALA A 96 -16.05 -0.30 22.82
CA ALA A 96 -16.74 -1.44 22.22
C ALA A 96 -16.89 -1.26 20.71
N LEU A 97 -17.15 -2.35 20.00
CA LEU A 97 -17.51 -2.29 18.58
C LEU A 97 -18.82 -1.49 18.40
N PRO A 98 -18.97 -0.73 17.29
CA PRO A 98 -20.22 -0.07 16.97
C PRO A 98 -21.38 -1.07 16.89
N GLU A 99 -22.59 -0.61 17.21
CA GLU A 99 -23.79 -1.45 17.15
C GLU A 99 -23.99 -2.01 15.74
N GLY A 100 -24.29 -3.31 15.65
CA GLY A 100 -24.46 -4.02 14.37
C GLY A 100 -23.16 -4.23 13.56
N ALA A 101 -21.98 -3.84 14.06
CA ALA A 101 -20.72 -4.14 13.41
C ALA A 101 -20.37 -5.64 13.54
N PRO A 102 -19.92 -6.30 12.46
CA PRO A 102 -19.52 -7.70 12.54
C PRO A 102 -18.21 -7.85 13.35
N THR A 103 -18.07 -8.91 14.13
CA THR A 103 -16.84 -9.20 14.89
C THR A 103 -15.76 -9.82 13.97
N ASN A 104 -15.29 -9.04 13.00
CA ASN A 104 -14.26 -9.41 12.04
C ASN A 104 -13.46 -8.17 11.61
N ARG A 105 -12.60 -8.28 10.58
CA ARG A 105 -11.77 -7.16 10.08
C ARG A 105 -12.59 -5.95 9.64
N LEU A 106 -13.79 -6.14 9.10
CA LEU A 106 -14.66 -5.03 8.71
C LEU A 106 -15.18 -4.29 9.95
N GLY A 107 -15.56 -5.00 11.02
CA GLY A 107 -15.94 -4.36 12.28
C GLY A 107 -14.79 -3.62 12.93
N LEU A 108 -13.58 -4.19 12.91
CA LEU A 108 -12.38 -3.50 13.39
C LEU A 108 -12.12 -2.21 12.59
N ALA A 109 -12.24 -2.26 11.26
CA ALA A 109 -12.08 -1.08 10.41
C ALA A 109 -13.12 0.01 10.74
N LYS A 110 -14.39 -0.37 10.92
CA LYS A 110 -15.46 0.55 11.35
C LYS A 110 -15.19 1.14 12.73
N TRP A 111 -14.69 0.34 13.67
CA TRP A 111 -14.33 0.79 15.00
C TRP A 111 -13.17 1.77 15.01
N LEU A 112 -12.13 1.53 14.20
CA LEU A 112 -10.96 2.41 14.10
C LEU A 112 -11.33 3.84 13.69
N VAL A 113 -12.33 4.00 12.83
CA VAL A 113 -12.78 5.31 12.31
C VAL A 113 -14.10 5.79 12.94
N ALA A 114 -14.56 5.12 14.00
CA ALA A 114 -15.77 5.51 14.73
C ALA A 114 -15.55 6.85 15.44
N ARG A 115 -16.62 7.66 15.59
CA ARG A 115 -16.54 8.98 16.24
C ARG A 115 -16.15 8.87 17.71
N GLU A 116 -16.50 7.76 18.33
CA GLU A 116 -16.21 7.43 19.72
C GLU A 116 -14.75 6.99 19.92
N GLN A 117 -14.01 6.74 18.82
CA GLN A 117 -12.60 6.37 18.86
C GLN A 117 -11.74 7.64 19.01
N PRO A 118 -11.01 7.82 20.13
CA PRO A 118 -10.41 9.11 20.47
C PRO A 118 -9.00 9.34 19.88
N LEU A 119 -8.38 8.34 19.25
CA LEU A 119 -6.95 8.36 18.88
C LEU A 119 -6.72 8.47 17.37
N THR A 120 -7.50 7.79 16.53
CA THR A 120 -7.22 7.64 15.10
C THR A 120 -7.10 9.00 14.43
N ALA A 121 -8.07 9.89 14.64
CA ALA A 121 -8.03 11.24 14.08
C ALA A 121 -6.82 12.04 14.59
N ARG A 122 -6.52 12.01 15.89
CA ARG A 122 -5.37 12.71 16.50
C ARG A 122 -4.04 12.21 15.93
N VAL A 123 -3.87 10.89 15.85
CA VAL A 123 -2.66 10.25 15.31
C VAL A 123 -2.49 10.61 13.83
N THR A 124 -3.56 10.51 13.03
CA THR A 124 -3.52 10.86 11.60
C THR A 124 -3.18 12.33 11.39
N VAL A 125 -3.83 13.24 12.10
CA VAL A 125 -3.56 14.69 12.04
C VAL A 125 -2.11 14.97 12.43
N ASN A 126 -1.61 14.36 13.52
CA ASN A 126 -0.23 14.56 13.95
C ASN A 126 0.79 14.09 12.91
N ARG A 127 0.53 12.98 12.21
CA ARG A 127 1.38 12.49 11.13
C ARG A 127 1.40 13.46 9.94
N PHE A 128 0.25 13.99 9.52
CA PHE A 128 0.22 15.02 8.48
C PHE A 128 0.90 16.31 8.93
N TRP A 129 0.67 16.74 10.17
CA TRP A 129 1.37 17.88 10.76
C TRP A 129 2.88 17.68 10.74
N GLN A 130 3.36 16.50 11.17
CA GLN A 130 4.77 16.15 11.14
C GLN A 130 5.35 16.16 9.71
N GLN A 131 4.63 15.65 8.71
CA GLN A 131 5.09 15.71 7.32
C GLN A 131 5.26 17.14 6.82
N ILE A 132 4.42 18.07 7.27
CA ILE A 132 4.45 19.48 6.85
C ILE A 132 5.48 20.28 7.67
N PHE A 133 5.53 20.08 8.98
CA PHE A 133 6.35 20.87 9.91
C PHE A 133 7.68 20.21 10.30
N GLY A 134 7.91 18.96 9.90
CA GLY A 134 9.07 18.13 10.27
C GLY A 134 8.93 17.46 11.64
N VAL A 135 8.23 18.12 12.59
CA VAL A 135 7.97 17.61 13.94
C VAL A 135 6.46 17.64 14.20
N GLY A 136 5.93 16.54 14.74
CA GLY A 136 4.53 16.45 15.15
C GLY A 136 4.20 17.35 16.33
N LEU A 137 2.93 17.68 16.52
CA LEU A 137 2.43 18.29 17.77
C LEU A 137 2.76 17.38 18.95
N VAL A 138 2.56 16.08 18.78
CA VAL A 138 3.19 15.01 19.57
C VAL A 138 4.46 14.58 18.85
N LYS A 139 5.63 14.76 19.49
CA LYS A 139 6.93 14.45 18.87
C LYS A 139 7.12 12.94 18.70
N THR A 140 6.67 12.15 19.66
CA THR A 140 6.69 10.68 19.60
C THR A 140 5.50 10.17 18.81
N SER A 141 5.53 10.34 17.49
CA SER A 141 4.40 9.96 16.63
C SER A 141 3.99 8.49 16.69
N GLU A 142 4.87 7.61 17.17
CA GLU A 142 4.61 6.17 17.37
C GLU A 142 4.08 5.83 18.77
N ASP A 143 4.00 6.81 19.68
CA ASP A 143 3.48 6.62 21.04
C ASP A 143 2.62 7.82 21.49
N PHE A 144 1.31 7.61 21.48
CA PHE A 144 0.29 8.52 22.01
C PHE A 144 -0.18 8.12 23.42
N GLY A 145 0.49 7.14 24.04
CA GLY A 145 0.21 6.65 25.38
C GLY A 145 0.98 7.42 26.45
N SER A 146 1.02 6.84 27.65
CA SER A 146 1.64 7.47 28.84
C SER A 146 3.16 7.58 28.78
N GLN A 147 3.81 6.88 27.84
CA GLN A 147 5.25 6.95 27.59
C GLN A 147 5.61 7.93 26.45
N GLY A 148 4.59 8.45 25.76
CA GLY A 148 4.73 9.46 24.73
C GLY A 148 4.94 10.88 25.29
N GLU A 149 5.42 11.78 24.44
CA GLU A 149 5.49 13.20 24.75
C GLU A 149 4.10 13.84 24.67
N TRP A 150 3.81 14.77 25.58
CA TRP A 150 2.57 15.54 25.50
C TRP A 150 2.51 16.41 24.24
N PRO A 151 1.31 16.63 23.66
CA PRO A 151 1.17 17.55 22.54
C PRO A 151 1.66 18.95 22.92
N SER A 152 2.46 19.60 22.05
CA SER A 152 2.88 20.99 22.29
C SER A 152 1.69 21.96 22.29
N HIS A 153 0.67 21.66 21.49
CA HIS A 153 -0.56 22.45 21.38
C HIS A 153 -1.78 21.51 21.40
N PRO A 154 -2.27 21.09 22.59
CA PRO A 154 -3.33 20.08 22.69
C PRO A 154 -4.66 20.54 22.09
N GLU A 155 -5.04 21.80 22.31
CA GLU A 155 -6.29 22.37 21.76
C GLU A 155 -6.27 22.41 20.22
N LEU A 156 -5.11 22.71 19.62
CA LEU A 156 -4.94 22.69 18.16
C LEU A 156 -5.06 21.28 17.59
N LEU A 157 -4.44 20.30 18.25
CA LEU A 157 -4.53 18.90 17.85
C LEU A 157 -5.98 18.41 17.91
N ASP A 158 -6.69 18.74 18.98
CA ASP A 158 -8.08 18.37 19.18
C ASP A 158 -9.01 19.03 18.15
N TRP A 159 -8.82 20.33 17.92
CA TRP A 159 -9.58 21.05 16.91
C TRP A 159 -9.39 20.46 15.50
N LEU A 160 -8.13 20.22 15.10
CA LEU A 160 -7.84 19.61 13.80
C LEU A 160 -8.40 18.18 13.68
N ALA A 161 -8.35 17.39 14.75
CA ALA A 161 -8.89 16.03 14.77
C ALA A 161 -10.42 16.02 14.61
N VAL A 162 -11.12 16.92 15.29
CA VAL A 162 -12.58 17.09 15.15
C VAL A 162 -12.94 17.55 13.74
N GLU A 163 -12.30 18.60 13.23
CA GLU A 163 -12.52 19.08 11.85
C GLU A 163 -12.27 17.98 10.81
N PHE A 164 -11.23 17.17 11.01
CA PHE A 164 -10.90 16.08 10.11
C PHE A 164 -12.01 15.01 10.08
N MET A 165 -12.53 14.60 11.24
CA MET A 165 -13.67 13.67 11.31
C MET A 165 -14.94 14.28 10.70
N GLU A 166 -15.27 15.53 11.02
CA GLU A 166 -16.50 16.20 10.56
C GLU A 166 -16.49 16.54 9.08
N SER A 167 -15.30 16.68 8.48
CA SER A 167 -15.15 16.78 7.03
C SER A 167 -15.42 15.47 6.28
N GLY A 168 -15.65 14.36 7.00
CA GLY A 168 -15.74 13.03 6.40
C GLY A 168 -14.37 12.46 6.04
N TRP A 169 -13.34 12.75 6.85
CA TRP A 169 -11.96 12.31 6.64
C TRP A 169 -11.34 12.87 5.34
N ASP A 170 -11.69 14.10 4.96
CA ASP A 170 -11.15 14.76 3.77
C ASP A 170 -9.70 15.24 4.01
N ILE A 171 -8.76 14.43 3.52
CA ILE A 171 -7.32 14.70 3.61
C ILE A 171 -6.97 16.03 2.92
N LYS A 172 -7.57 16.35 1.77
CA LYS A 172 -7.25 17.59 1.04
C LYS A 172 -7.69 18.81 1.83
N ARG A 173 -8.87 18.75 2.47
CA ARG A 173 -9.36 19.83 3.34
C ARG A 173 -8.46 20.01 4.56
N LEU A 174 -8.04 18.93 5.22
CA LEU A 174 -7.09 19.00 6.33
C LEU A 174 -5.77 19.65 5.90
N LEU A 175 -5.15 19.15 4.83
CA LEU A 175 -3.89 19.70 4.31
C LEU A 175 -4.04 21.18 3.94
N LYS A 176 -5.12 21.55 3.25
CA LYS A 176 -5.43 22.95 2.91
C LYS A 176 -5.52 23.82 4.17
N THR A 177 -6.21 23.33 5.20
CA THR A 177 -6.36 24.06 6.47
C THR A 177 -5.01 24.34 7.11
N ILE A 178 -4.13 23.33 7.15
CA ILE A 178 -2.78 23.47 7.72
C ILE A 178 -1.92 24.43 6.89
N VAL A 179 -1.82 24.25 5.56
CA VAL A 179 -0.93 25.06 4.71
C VAL A 179 -1.43 26.49 4.49
N MET A 180 -2.72 26.75 4.72
CA MET A 180 -3.29 28.10 4.67
C MET A 180 -3.23 28.83 6.02
N SER A 181 -2.76 28.17 7.09
CA SER A 181 -2.59 28.79 8.40
C SER A 181 -1.59 29.96 8.36
N SER A 182 -1.67 30.87 9.33
CA SER A 182 -0.62 31.87 9.54
C SER A 182 0.69 31.18 9.91
N SER A 183 0.64 30.14 10.75
CA SER A 183 1.81 29.39 11.24
C SER A 183 2.65 28.79 10.11
N TYR A 184 2.01 28.18 9.10
CA TYR A 184 2.71 27.63 7.94
C TYR A 184 3.31 28.72 7.05
N ARG A 185 2.62 29.86 6.90
CA ARG A 185 3.04 30.98 6.04
C ARG A 185 4.09 31.89 6.66
N GLN A 186 4.55 31.61 7.88
CA GLN A 186 5.67 32.32 8.49
C GLN A 186 6.96 32.14 7.68
N SER A 187 7.88 33.10 7.81
CA SER A 187 9.21 32.97 7.22
C SER A 187 9.98 31.82 7.88
N SER A 188 10.68 31.02 7.08
CA SER A 188 11.59 29.98 7.59
C SER A 188 12.99 30.54 7.94
N GLN A 189 13.20 31.85 7.84
CA GLN A 189 14.44 32.49 8.28
C GLN A 189 14.58 32.40 9.81
N ILE A 190 15.78 32.06 10.27
CA ILE A 190 16.06 31.79 11.68
C ILE A 190 17.17 32.72 12.19
N SER A 191 16.88 33.48 13.25
CA SER A 191 17.88 34.27 13.97
C SER A 191 18.52 33.43 15.08
N LYS A 192 19.64 33.89 15.63
CA LYS A 192 20.33 33.18 16.73
C LYS A 192 19.45 33.10 17.98
N GLU A 193 18.69 34.15 18.25
CA GLU A 193 17.79 34.27 19.40
C GLU A 193 16.60 33.32 19.24
N MET A 194 16.00 33.24 18.05
CA MET A 194 14.92 32.28 17.75
C MET A 194 15.40 30.84 17.87
N HIS A 195 16.61 30.53 17.37
CA HIS A 195 17.19 29.19 17.51
C HIS A 195 17.50 28.84 18.97
N ALA A 196 17.97 29.79 19.77
CA ALA A 196 18.26 29.56 21.18
C ALA A 196 16.98 29.30 22.00
N THR A 197 15.88 29.97 21.65
CA THR A 197 14.59 29.84 22.36
C THR A 197 13.77 28.64 21.91
N ASP A 198 13.75 28.37 20.61
CA ASP A 198 12.97 27.28 20.01
C ASP A 198 13.79 26.52 18.95
N PRO A 199 14.79 25.73 19.37
CA PRO A 199 15.69 25.04 18.45
C PRO A 199 14.95 24.04 17.56
N GLU A 200 13.94 23.35 18.09
CA GLU A 200 13.17 22.32 17.40
C GLU A 200 11.89 22.83 16.71
N ASN A 201 11.63 24.14 16.74
CA ASN A 201 10.40 24.76 16.23
C ASN A 201 9.11 24.23 16.91
N ARG A 202 9.19 23.84 18.19
CA ARG A 202 8.06 23.30 18.98
C ARG A 202 7.04 24.37 19.34
N LEU A 203 7.47 25.62 19.46
CA LEU A 203 6.61 26.79 19.69
C LEU A 203 6.11 27.42 18.39
N LEU A 204 6.46 26.84 17.24
CA LEU A 204 6.10 27.33 15.91
C LEU A 204 6.56 28.77 15.66
N ALA A 205 7.72 29.15 16.21
CA ALA A 205 8.28 30.50 16.09
C ALA A 205 8.69 30.88 14.66
N ARG A 206 8.77 29.91 13.75
CA ARG A 206 9.13 30.10 12.34
C ARG A 206 8.39 29.14 11.42
N GLY A 207 8.41 29.45 10.13
CA GLY A 207 7.90 28.58 9.07
C GLY A 207 8.68 27.25 9.03
N PRO A 208 8.05 26.18 8.56
CA PRO A 208 8.69 24.87 8.50
C PRO A 208 9.88 24.88 7.54
N ARG A 209 10.88 24.07 7.86
CA ARG A 209 12.03 23.80 6.99
C ARG A 209 12.28 22.31 6.99
N PHE A 210 12.12 21.69 5.84
CA PHE A 210 12.27 20.25 5.70
C PHE A 210 13.27 19.92 4.60
N ARG A 211 13.85 18.73 4.72
CA ARG A 211 14.70 18.15 3.70
C ARG A 211 13.81 17.52 2.64
N LEU A 212 14.06 17.83 1.37
CA LEU A 212 13.38 17.18 0.26
C LEU A 212 13.84 15.72 0.16
N GLU A 213 12.90 14.83 -0.11
CA GLU A 213 13.17 13.42 -0.46
C GLU A 213 13.93 13.35 -1.79
N GLY A 214 14.64 12.24 -2.02
CA GLY A 214 15.50 12.10 -3.21
C GLY A 214 14.70 12.17 -4.51
N GLU A 215 13.50 11.60 -4.48
CA GLU A 215 12.50 11.59 -5.55
C GLU A 215 12.07 13.01 -5.90
N VAL A 216 11.78 13.84 -4.88
CA VAL A 216 11.38 15.24 -5.09
C VAL A 216 12.53 16.07 -5.66
N ILE A 217 13.76 15.84 -5.20
CA ILE A 217 14.96 16.50 -5.75
C ILE A 217 15.15 16.12 -7.22
N ARG A 218 15.05 14.83 -7.56
CA ARG A 218 15.15 14.34 -8.94
C ARG A 218 14.07 14.95 -9.81
N ASP A 219 12.81 14.84 -9.41
CA ASP A 219 11.67 15.33 -10.18
C ASP A 219 11.74 16.85 -10.37
N ASN A 220 12.21 17.59 -9.38
CA ASN A 220 12.45 19.02 -9.52
C ASN A 220 13.54 19.34 -10.56
N ALA A 221 14.66 18.61 -10.53
CA ALA A 221 15.73 18.77 -11.52
C ALA A 221 15.23 18.44 -12.94
N LEU A 222 14.45 17.37 -13.10
CA LEU A 222 13.83 17.00 -14.38
C LEU A 222 12.81 18.04 -14.85
N ALA A 223 12.00 18.58 -13.94
CA ALA A 223 11.02 19.61 -14.26
C ALA A 223 11.68 20.90 -14.74
N VAL A 224 12.72 21.36 -14.03
CA VAL A 224 13.50 22.56 -14.41
C VAL A 224 14.22 22.33 -15.74
N GLY A 225 14.70 21.11 -16.00
CA GLY A 225 15.32 20.73 -17.27
C GLY A 225 14.34 20.51 -18.44
N GLY A 226 13.02 20.56 -18.20
CA GLY A 226 12.01 20.29 -19.22
C GLY A 226 11.92 18.82 -19.66
N LEU A 227 12.45 17.89 -18.87
CA LEU A 227 12.52 16.46 -19.16
C LEU A 227 11.43 15.65 -18.44
N LEU A 228 10.81 16.20 -17.39
CA LEU A 228 9.87 15.46 -16.54
C LEU A 228 8.63 15.00 -17.33
N ASP A 229 8.41 13.69 -17.41
CA ASP A 229 7.15 13.12 -17.85
C ASP A 229 6.16 13.05 -16.66
N THR A 230 5.04 13.75 -16.79
CA THR A 230 4.01 13.89 -15.74
C THR A 230 2.91 12.85 -15.80
N LYS A 231 3.03 11.85 -16.68
CA LYS A 231 2.07 10.76 -16.79
C LYS A 231 1.88 10.03 -15.46
N VAL A 232 0.64 9.96 -14.99
CA VAL A 232 0.27 9.26 -13.75
C VAL A 232 -0.19 7.83 -14.06
N GLY A 233 0.33 6.87 -13.30
CA GLY A 233 -0.02 5.46 -13.42
C GLY A 233 0.67 4.72 -14.56
N GLY A 234 0.14 3.54 -14.87
CA GLY A 234 0.76 2.59 -15.79
C GLY A 234 1.80 1.67 -15.12
N PRO A 235 2.47 0.80 -15.91
CA PRO A 235 3.49 -0.10 -15.39
C PRO A 235 4.68 0.66 -14.78
N SER A 236 5.36 0.02 -13.84
CA SER A 236 6.63 0.51 -13.32
C SER A 236 7.64 0.69 -14.45
N VAL A 237 8.40 1.79 -14.39
CA VAL A 237 9.46 2.10 -15.35
C VAL A 237 10.83 1.90 -14.71
N TYR A 238 11.88 1.99 -15.52
CA TYR A 238 13.26 1.82 -15.08
C TYR A 238 14.07 3.09 -15.38
N PRO A 239 14.00 4.13 -14.54
CA PRO A 239 14.77 5.37 -14.73
C PRO A 239 16.27 5.13 -14.68
N TYR A 240 17.06 6.17 -14.98
CA TYR A 240 18.51 6.10 -14.81
C TYR A 240 18.91 5.60 -13.42
N HIS A 241 19.76 4.58 -13.43
CA HIS A 241 20.23 3.91 -12.23
C HIS A 241 21.75 3.71 -12.36
N PRO A 242 22.54 3.98 -11.31
CA PRO A 242 23.97 3.73 -11.33
C PRO A 242 24.30 2.28 -11.67
N GLN A 243 25.41 2.07 -12.40
CA GLN A 243 25.88 0.73 -12.73
C GLN A 243 26.24 -0.05 -11.45
N GLY A 244 25.96 -1.35 -11.43
CA GLY A 244 26.35 -2.26 -10.35
C GLY A 244 25.37 -2.38 -9.18
N LEU A 245 24.57 -1.35 -8.88
CA LEU A 245 23.67 -1.37 -7.72
C LEU A 245 22.53 -2.43 -7.83
N TRP A 246 22.10 -2.77 -9.05
CA TRP A 246 21.09 -3.81 -9.27
C TRP A 246 21.61 -5.24 -9.00
N LEU A 247 22.94 -5.44 -9.08
CA LEU A 247 23.56 -6.75 -8.84
C LEU A 247 23.44 -7.19 -7.37
N GLU A 248 23.46 -6.24 -6.43
CA GLU A 248 23.37 -6.55 -5.00
C GLU A 248 21.97 -7.06 -4.61
N ILE A 249 20.93 -6.49 -5.21
CA ILE A 249 19.54 -6.80 -4.87
C ILE A 249 19.09 -8.12 -5.53
N ASN A 250 19.61 -8.44 -6.72
CA ASN A 250 19.09 -9.51 -7.56
C ASN A 250 20.02 -10.73 -7.68
N ASN A 251 20.61 -11.15 -6.57
CA ASN A 251 21.51 -12.30 -6.49
C ASN A 251 20.80 -13.68 -6.39
N ARG A 252 19.49 -13.77 -6.67
CA ARG A 252 18.71 -15.01 -6.63
C ARG A 252 18.73 -15.74 -7.98
N GLU A 253 18.75 -17.07 -7.95
CA GLU A 253 18.62 -17.88 -9.18
C GLU A 253 17.31 -17.57 -9.92
N GLY A 254 17.38 -17.39 -11.24
CA GLY A 254 16.22 -17.13 -12.10
C GLY A 254 15.86 -15.65 -12.31
N PHE A 255 16.54 -14.70 -11.66
CA PHE A 255 16.29 -13.27 -11.87
C PHE A 255 17.38 -12.57 -12.72
N SER A 256 16.97 -11.59 -13.52
CA SER A 256 17.89 -10.80 -14.34
C SER A 256 18.80 -9.94 -13.46
N ARG A 257 20.11 -10.19 -13.59
CA ARG A 257 21.18 -9.37 -13.01
C ARG A 257 21.40 -8.04 -13.74
N ALA A 258 20.83 -7.89 -14.93
CA ALA A 258 20.90 -6.65 -15.69
C ALA A 258 19.70 -5.77 -15.35
N TYR A 259 19.97 -4.50 -14.99
CA TYR A 259 18.94 -3.49 -14.88
C TYR A 259 18.40 -3.19 -16.29
N PRO A 260 17.10 -3.35 -16.55
CA PRO A 260 16.53 -3.00 -17.84
C PRO A 260 16.69 -1.50 -18.04
N HIS A 261 17.50 -1.07 -19.00
CA HIS A 261 17.62 0.34 -19.34
C HIS A 261 16.65 0.65 -20.50
N PRO A 262 15.53 1.35 -20.25
CA PRO A 262 14.67 1.84 -21.31
C PRO A 262 15.47 2.82 -22.18
N LYS A 263 15.14 2.87 -23.47
CA LYS A 263 15.74 3.83 -24.40
C LYS A 263 14.80 4.99 -24.70
N ASP A 264 13.53 4.86 -24.33
CA ASP A 264 12.52 5.88 -24.56
C ASP A 264 12.51 6.90 -23.43
N HIS A 265 12.25 8.15 -23.81
CA HIS A 265 12.25 9.31 -22.93
C HIS A 265 11.23 9.15 -21.78
N ASP A 266 10.02 8.69 -22.10
CA ASP A 266 8.88 8.61 -21.17
C ASP A 266 9.14 7.64 -20.01
N ASN A 267 9.92 6.58 -20.22
CA ASN A 267 10.30 5.64 -19.17
C ASN A 267 11.57 6.07 -18.40
N LEU A 268 12.46 6.85 -19.02
CA LEU A 268 13.67 7.35 -18.35
C LEU A 268 13.40 8.51 -17.40
N TYR A 269 12.45 9.38 -17.77
CA TYR A 269 12.16 10.63 -17.06
C TYR A 269 10.75 10.68 -16.46
N ARG A 270 10.11 9.52 -16.29
CA ARG A 270 8.85 9.42 -15.54
C ARG A 270 9.03 10.01 -14.14
N ARG A 271 8.04 10.79 -13.72
CA ARG A 271 7.85 11.24 -12.34
C ARG A 271 7.93 10.04 -11.39
N SER A 272 8.68 10.22 -10.30
CA SER A 272 8.81 9.22 -9.23
C SER A 272 7.49 8.93 -8.52
#